data_AF-A0A524D5R6-F1
#
_entry.id   AF-A0A524D5R6-F1
#
_cell.length_a   1.000
_cell.length_b   1.000
_cell.length_c   1.000
_cell.angle_alpha   90.00
_cell.angle_beta   90.00
_cell.angle_gamma   90.00
#
_symmetry.space_group_name_H-M   'P 1'
#
loop_
_entity.id
_entity.type
_entity.pdbx_description
1 polymer ?
#
loop_
_entity_poly.entity_id
_entity_poly.type
_entity_poly.pdbx_seq_one_letter_code
_entity_poly.pdbx_strand_id
1 'polypeptide(L)'
;MSAEEAKTPLQREKKLFYERYVILCERDMTLQAQLQEKKVIIFDLDGTLVKLAVDWDDLKQLLNIRYSKLYEDAGCQFDSISRCLSFIVEKEDEEELHNFFKIIRNHELAGVPASEPIEEAVYFIKNREEFGINSEVKLAILSLNTRSCIQNALELAEIDKEIDYIVGREDVRKWKPHPQGLLKIQKHYGIKKEEIIYIGDMVKDLNTGKKAGIESHLIEELIAMVREHRNG
;
A
#
# COMPACT_ATOMS: atom_id res chain seq x y z
N MET A 1 35.68 0.73 -8.07
CA MET A 1 34.82 1.47 -7.13
C MET A 1 33.49 0.74 -7.10
N SER A 2 33.16 0.10 -5.98
CA SER A 2 32.01 -0.80 -5.86
C SER A 2 30.70 0.00 -5.95
N ALA A 3 29.65 -0.64 -6.48
CA ALA A 3 28.33 -0.07 -6.74
C ALA A 3 27.50 0.29 -5.48
N GLU A 4 28.16 0.52 -4.34
CA GLU A 4 27.51 0.75 -3.05
C GLU A 4 27.23 2.23 -2.72
N GLU A 5 27.77 3.16 -3.52
CA GLU A 5 27.72 4.59 -3.23
C GLU A 5 26.79 5.37 -4.19
N ALA A 6 25.49 5.14 -4.07
CA ALA A 6 24.47 6.12 -4.49
C ALA A 6 23.10 5.91 -3.80
N LYS A 7 23.05 5.35 -2.59
CA LYS A 7 21.76 5.19 -1.88
C LYS A 7 21.34 6.52 -1.24
N THR A 8 20.15 7.01 -1.61
CA THR A 8 19.53 8.20 -1.03
C THR A 8 19.33 8.04 0.49
N PRO A 9 19.19 9.14 1.26
CA PRO A 9 18.93 9.04 2.70
C PRO A 9 17.74 8.13 3.05
N LEU A 10 16.67 8.19 2.25
CA LEU A 10 15.49 7.31 2.39
C LEU A 10 15.83 5.83 2.13
N GLN A 11 16.66 5.53 1.14
CA GLN A 11 17.12 4.16 0.86
C GLN A 11 18.02 3.61 1.96
N ARG A 12 18.82 4.46 2.62
CA ARG A 12 19.64 4.09 3.78
C ARG A 12 18.78 3.84 5.02
N GLU A 13 17.78 4.69 5.26
CA GLU A 13 16.86 4.54 6.37
C GLU A 13 15.96 3.30 6.22
N LYS A 14 15.43 3.05 5.00
CA LYS A 14 14.73 1.81 4.66
C LYS A 14 15.63 0.58 4.90
N LYS A 15 16.89 0.61 4.44
CA LYS A 15 17.86 -0.49 4.65
C LYS A 15 18.14 -0.73 6.13
N LEU A 16 18.44 0.31 6.91
CA LEU A 16 18.72 0.20 8.35
C LEU A 16 17.51 -0.27 9.16
N PHE A 17 16.31 0.21 8.82
CA PHE A 17 15.07 -0.26 9.43
C PHE A 17 14.83 -1.72 9.08
N TYR A 18 14.99 -2.09 7.82
CA TYR A 18 14.80 -3.45 7.32
C TYR A 18 15.81 -4.42 7.93
N GLU A 19 17.09 -4.08 7.97
CA GLU A 19 18.12 -4.89 8.64
C GLU A 19 17.80 -5.10 10.12
N ARG A 20 17.34 -4.05 10.82
CA ARG A 20 16.88 -4.20 12.22
C ARG A 20 15.59 -5.02 12.33
N TYR A 21 14.66 -4.88 11.39
CA TYR A 21 13.40 -5.62 11.37
C TYR A 21 13.63 -7.11 11.12
N VAL A 22 14.51 -7.44 10.17
CA VAL A 22 14.96 -8.81 9.88
C VAL A 22 15.77 -9.39 11.03
N ILE A 23 16.65 -8.63 11.68
CA ILE A 23 17.39 -9.11 12.86
C ILE A 23 16.47 -9.36 14.07
N LEU A 24 15.38 -8.60 14.21
CA LEU A 24 14.40 -8.79 15.28
C LEU A 24 13.39 -9.91 15.00
N CYS A 25 13.25 -10.33 13.74
CA CYS A 25 12.44 -11.45 13.32
C CYS A 25 13.38 -12.58 12.87
N GLU A 26 13.80 -13.45 13.79
CA GLU A 26 14.36 -14.76 13.40
C GLU A 26 13.30 -15.47 12.54
N ARG A 27 13.48 -15.44 11.21
CA ARG A 27 12.54 -16.00 10.24
C ARG A 27 13.06 -17.35 9.78
N ASP A 28 12.40 -18.41 10.21
CA ASP A 28 12.77 -19.79 9.87
C ASP A 28 12.38 -20.18 8.42
N MET A 29 11.56 -19.36 7.73
CA MET A 29 11.00 -19.66 6.41
C MET A 29 11.26 -18.57 5.38
N THR A 30 11.38 -18.96 4.10
CA THR A 30 11.44 -18.03 2.97
C THR A 30 10.08 -17.35 2.73
N LEU A 31 10.09 -16.18 2.09
CA LEU A 31 8.84 -15.48 1.72
C LEU A 31 7.91 -16.38 0.89
N GLN A 32 8.47 -17.16 -0.05
CA GLN A 32 7.68 -18.09 -0.86
C GLN A 32 6.94 -19.12 0.00
N ALA A 33 7.64 -19.75 0.95
CA ALA A 33 7.02 -20.72 1.86
C ALA A 33 5.93 -20.05 2.71
N GLN A 34 6.16 -18.84 3.20
CA GLN A 34 5.15 -18.10 3.95
C GLN A 34 3.92 -17.79 3.11
N LEU A 35 4.09 -17.37 1.84
CA LEU A 35 2.98 -17.08 0.92
C LEU A 35 2.12 -18.32 0.66
N GLN A 36 2.74 -19.50 0.51
CA GLN A 36 2.06 -20.77 0.25
C GLN A 36 1.12 -21.20 1.40
N GLU A 37 1.38 -20.77 2.62
CA GLU A 37 0.55 -21.07 3.78
C GLU A 37 -0.63 -20.09 3.98
N LYS A 38 -0.71 -19.01 3.20
CA LYS A 38 -1.74 -17.97 3.37
C LYS A 38 -3.00 -18.26 2.57
N LYS A 39 -4.12 -17.79 3.11
CA LYS A 39 -5.41 -17.77 2.41
C LYS A 39 -5.68 -16.42 1.76
N VAL A 40 -5.06 -15.35 2.26
CA VAL A 40 -5.19 -14.00 1.69
C VAL A 40 -3.82 -13.33 1.62
N ILE A 41 -3.49 -12.83 0.43
CA ILE A 41 -2.33 -11.97 0.20
C ILE A 41 -2.86 -10.56 -0.06
N ILE A 42 -2.47 -9.62 0.79
CA ILE A 42 -2.86 -8.22 0.68
C ILE A 42 -1.69 -7.43 0.10
N PHE A 43 -1.96 -6.57 -0.87
CA PHE A 43 -0.97 -5.67 -1.45
C PHE A 43 -1.33 -4.21 -1.17
N ASP A 44 -0.33 -3.37 -0.92
CA ASP A 44 -0.45 -1.94 -1.23
C ASP A 44 -0.52 -1.74 -2.75
N LEU A 45 -0.86 -0.53 -3.20
CA LEU A 45 -0.90 -0.19 -4.62
C LEU A 45 0.33 0.60 -5.06
N ASP A 46 0.38 1.88 -4.68
CA ASP A 46 1.41 2.81 -5.16
C ASP A 46 2.79 2.44 -4.61
N GLY A 47 3.78 2.34 -5.48
CA GLY A 47 5.11 1.83 -5.14
C GLY A 47 5.19 0.31 -4.95
N THR A 48 4.07 -0.42 -5.02
CA THR A 48 4.00 -1.87 -4.77
C THR A 48 3.58 -2.68 -5.99
N LEU A 49 2.40 -2.40 -6.57
CA LEU A 49 1.96 -3.02 -7.84
C LEU A 49 2.15 -2.09 -9.03
N VAL A 50 2.04 -0.79 -8.80
CA VAL A 50 2.16 0.27 -9.81
C VAL A 50 2.91 1.44 -9.17
N LYS A 51 3.72 2.15 -9.95
CA LYS A 51 4.25 3.47 -9.58
C LYS A 51 3.32 4.52 -10.15
N LEU A 52 2.53 5.16 -9.29
CA LEU A 52 1.60 6.19 -9.71
C LEU A 52 2.35 7.48 -10.06
N ALA A 53 2.07 8.03 -11.24
CA ALA A 53 2.60 9.31 -11.68
C ALA A 53 1.74 10.47 -11.15
N VAL A 54 1.61 10.54 -9.82
CA VAL A 54 0.81 11.55 -9.12
C VAL A 54 1.73 12.51 -8.39
N ASP A 55 1.51 13.81 -8.57
CA ASP A 55 2.21 14.84 -7.80
C ASP A 55 1.61 14.93 -6.39
N TRP A 56 2.18 14.14 -5.47
CA TRP A 56 1.73 14.08 -4.08
C TRP A 56 1.98 15.39 -3.31
N ASP A 57 3.00 16.16 -3.69
CA ASP A 57 3.35 17.42 -3.03
C ASP A 57 2.36 18.52 -3.43
N ASP A 58 2.02 18.63 -4.72
CA ASP A 58 0.96 19.53 -5.19
C ASP A 58 -0.39 19.19 -4.56
N LEU A 59 -0.76 17.90 -4.56
CA LEU A 59 -2.00 17.47 -3.91
C LEU A 59 -2.02 17.86 -2.43
N LYS A 60 -0.92 17.59 -1.71
CA LYS A 60 -0.80 17.94 -0.30
C LYS A 60 -0.91 19.46 -0.11
N GLN A 61 -0.31 20.28 -0.97
CA GLN A 61 -0.42 21.73 -0.90
C GLN A 61 -1.87 22.20 -1.13
N LEU A 62 -2.54 21.65 -2.15
CA LEU A 62 -3.93 21.96 -2.47
C LEU A 62 -4.87 21.65 -1.29
N LEU A 63 -4.71 20.49 -0.65
CA LEU A 63 -5.52 20.11 0.51
C LEU A 63 -5.23 20.97 1.75
N ASN A 64 -3.98 21.35 1.99
CA ASN A 64 -3.63 22.29 3.07
C ASN A 64 -4.33 23.64 2.87
N ILE A 65 -4.22 24.24 1.67
CA ILE A 65 -4.85 25.52 1.35
C ILE A 65 -6.37 25.45 1.56
N ARG A 66 -7.02 24.39 1.07
CA ARG A 66 -8.46 24.20 1.27
C ARG A 66 -8.82 24.09 2.74
N TYR A 67 -8.11 23.25 3.49
CA TYR A 67 -8.38 23.04 4.91
C TYR A 67 -8.25 24.34 5.70
N SER A 68 -7.14 25.07 5.52
CA SER A 68 -6.89 26.33 6.22
C SER A 68 -7.96 27.37 5.94
N LYS A 69 -8.47 27.43 4.69
CA LYS A 69 -9.56 28.34 4.33
C LYS A 69 -10.89 27.92 4.95
N LEU A 70 -11.18 26.62 4.96
CA LEU A 70 -12.45 26.06 5.44
C LEU A 70 -12.60 26.21 6.95
N TYR A 71 -11.54 25.95 7.72
CA TYR A 71 -11.58 25.93 9.18
C TYR A 71 -10.91 27.13 9.85
N GLU A 72 -10.57 28.17 9.07
CA GLU A 72 -9.87 29.38 9.54
C GLU A 72 -8.57 29.08 10.32
N ASP A 73 -7.91 27.96 9.98
CA ASP A 73 -6.68 27.48 10.62
C ASP A 73 -5.48 27.71 9.70
N ALA A 74 -5.07 28.96 9.60
CA ALA A 74 -4.00 29.41 8.70
C ALA A 74 -2.59 28.86 9.07
N GLY A 75 -2.43 28.28 10.26
CA GLY A 75 -1.17 27.68 10.73
C GLY A 75 -1.09 26.16 10.55
N CYS A 76 -2.20 25.52 10.14
CA CYS A 76 -2.25 24.06 10.00
C CYS A 76 -1.47 23.61 8.77
N GLN A 77 -0.31 22.97 9.00
CA GLN A 77 0.38 22.20 7.98
C GLN A 77 0.38 20.74 8.36
N PHE A 78 -0.17 19.90 7.49
CA PHE A 78 -0.18 18.46 7.71
C PHE A 78 1.11 17.84 7.20
N ASP A 79 1.62 16.85 7.93
CA ASP A 79 2.75 16.02 7.48
C ASP A 79 2.33 15.09 6.32
N SER A 80 1.04 14.77 6.22
CA SER A 80 0.49 13.81 5.26
C SER A 80 -0.98 14.07 4.93
N ILE A 81 -1.43 13.61 3.76
CA ILE A 81 -2.84 13.65 3.34
C ILE A 81 -3.74 12.94 4.36
N SER A 82 -3.31 11.77 4.87
CA SER A 82 -4.08 11.05 5.88
C SER A 82 -4.23 11.81 7.19
N ARG A 83 -3.22 12.60 7.60
CA ARG A 83 -3.33 13.46 8.80
C ARG A 83 -4.33 14.59 8.59
N CYS A 84 -4.33 15.22 7.41
CA CYS A 84 -5.34 16.19 7.01
C CYS A 84 -6.75 15.61 7.15
N LEU A 85 -6.99 14.44 6.56
CA LEU A 85 -8.30 13.78 6.59
C LEU A 85 -8.71 13.37 8.02
N SER A 86 -7.76 12.93 8.86
CA SER A 86 -8.06 12.61 10.26
C SER A 86 -8.61 13.80 11.03
N PHE A 87 -8.11 15.02 10.78
CA PHE A 87 -8.65 16.21 11.44
C PHE A 87 -10.09 16.53 11.00
N ILE A 88 -10.42 16.27 9.73
CA ILE A 88 -11.80 16.41 9.24
C ILE A 88 -12.70 15.38 9.92
N VAL A 89 -12.22 14.14 10.07
CA VAL A 89 -12.92 13.08 10.82
C VAL A 89 -13.12 13.47 12.30
N GLU A 90 -12.10 14.02 12.95
CA GLU A 90 -12.17 14.48 14.35
C GLU A 90 -13.17 15.63 14.54
N LYS A 91 -13.47 16.39 13.48
CA LYS A 91 -14.52 17.43 13.46
C LYS A 91 -15.91 16.91 13.13
N GLU A 92 -16.03 15.62 12.80
CA GLU A 92 -17.28 14.97 12.38
C GLU A 92 -17.90 15.60 11.10
N ASP A 93 -17.07 16.19 10.23
CA ASP A 93 -17.51 16.83 8.98
C ASP A 93 -17.42 15.86 7.79
N GLU A 94 -18.39 14.94 7.72
CA GLU A 94 -18.44 13.92 6.65
C GLU A 94 -18.70 14.51 5.25
N GLU A 95 -19.39 15.65 5.16
CA GLU A 95 -19.62 16.33 3.88
C GLU A 95 -18.29 16.83 3.30
N GLU A 96 -17.48 17.52 4.12
CA GLU A 96 -16.19 18.00 3.66
C GLU A 96 -15.17 16.87 3.50
N LEU A 97 -15.24 15.80 4.30
CA LEU A 97 -14.43 14.61 4.06
C LEU A 97 -14.68 14.06 2.64
N HIS A 98 -15.95 13.99 2.23
CA HIS A 98 -16.30 13.56 0.88
C HIS A 98 -15.82 14.53 -0.21
N ASN A 99 -15.85 15.85 0.04
CA ASN A 99 -15.31 16.84 -0.89
C ASN A 99 -13.78 16.74 -1.01
N PHE A 100 -13.06 16.46 0.08
CA PHE A 100 -11.63 16.18 0.04
C PHE A 100 -11.33 14.90 -0.76
N PHE A 101 -12.12 13.84 -0.59
CA PHE A 101 -11.97 12.64 -1.44
C PHE A 101 -12.18 12.93 -2.93
N LYS A 102 -13.10 13.82 -3.31
CA LYS A 102 -13.26 14.22 -4.72
C LYS A 102 -12.01 14.91 -5.27
N ILE A 103 -11.40 15.79 -4.49
CA ILE A 103 -10.16 16.49 -4.90
C ILE A 103 -9.03 15.48 -5.08
N ILE A 104 -8.82 14.62 -4.09
CA ILE A 104 -7.83 13.54 -4.13
C ILE A 104 -8.06 12.66 -5.36
N ARG A 105 -9.30 12.21 -5.58
CA ARG A 105 -9.68 11.37 -6.72
C ARG A 105 -9.30 12.00 -8.06
N ASN A 106 -9.68 13.25 -8.27
CA ASN A 106 -9.42 13.93 -9.54
C ASN A 106 -7.92 14.04 -9.81
N HIS A 107 -7.15 14.36 -8.76
CA HIS A 107 -5.70 14.48 -8.84
C HIS A 107 -5.02 13.14 -9.12
N GLU A 108 -5.43 12.10 -8.40
CA GLU A 108 -4.93 10.74 -8.61
C GLU A 108 -5.24 10.22 -10.01
N LEU A 109 -6.48 10.37 -10.48
CA LEU A 109 -6.90 9.90 -11.80
C LEU A 109 -6.16 10.61 -12.95
N ALA A 110 -5.78 11.87 -12.78
CA ALA A 110 -5.00 12.60 -13.77
C ALA A 110 -3.61 11.98 -13.99
N GLY A 111 -3.04 11.33 -12.97
CA GLY A 111 -1.73 10.68 -13.04
C GLY A 111 -1.75 9.25 -13.58
N VAL A 112 -2.91 8.58 -13.58
CA VAL A 112 -3.00 7.16 -13.97
C VAL A 112 -2.44 6.90 -15.39
N PRO A 113 -2.77 7.68 -16.44
CA PRO A 113 -2.28 7.38 -17.80
C PRO A 113 -0.75 7.40 -17.96
N ALA A 114 -0.03 8.08 -17.07
CA ALA A 114 1.43 8.15 -17.07
C ALA A 114 2.09 7.22 -16.04
N SER A 115 1.30 6.37 -15.36
CA SER A 115 1.76 5.47 -14.31
C SER A 115 2.33 4.17 -14.89
N GLU A 116 3.26 3.56 -14.16
CA GLU A 116 4.01 2.38 -14.65
C GLU A 116 3.76 1.15 -13.76
N PRO A 117 3.35 0.00 -14.32
CA PRO A 117 3.29 -1.24 -13.55
C PRO A 117 4.66 -1.68 -13.04
N ILE A 118 4.70 -2.28 -11.84
CA ILE A 118 5.91 -2.92 -11.33
C ILE A 118 5.95 -4.34 -11.89
N GLU A 119 6.78 -4.54 -12.91
CA GLU A 119 6.80 -5.74 -13.75
C GLU A 119 6.84 -7.04 -12.96
N GLU A 120 7.70 -7.15 -11.95
CA GLU A 120 7.82 -8.38 -11.16
C GLU A 120 6.59 -8.65 -10.27
N ALA A 121 5.97 -7.59 -9.73
CA ALA A 121 4.75 -7.73 -8.93
C ALA A 121 3.56 -8.14 -9.81
N VAL A 122 3.43 -7.54 -10.99
CA VAL A 122 2.43 -7.95 -12.01
C VAL A 122 2.68 -9.38 -12.47
N TYR A 123 3.94 -9.75 -12.74
CA TYR A 123 4.31 -11.12 -13.09
C TYR A 123 3.89 -12.10 -12.00
N PHE A 124 4.18 -11.79 -10.73
CA PHE A 124 3.77 -12.63 -9.61
C PHE A 124 2.26 -12.82 -9.57
N ILE A 125 1.47 -11.74 -9.71
CA ILE A 125 0.01 -11.83 -9.67
C ILE A 125 -0.52 -12.71 -10.81
N LYS A 126 -0.04 -12.49 -12.05
CA LYS A 126 -0.48 -13.24 -13.23
C LYS A 126 -0.03 -14.71 -13.22
N ASN A 127 1.11 -15.02 -12.59
CA ASN A 127 1.73 -16.35 -12.60
C ASN A 127 1.89 -16.95 -11.20
N ARG A 128 0.99 -16.62 -10.27
CA ARG A 128 1.10 -17.01 -8.85
C ARG A 128 1.22 -18.53 -8.62
N GLU A 129 0.69 -19.34 -9.54
CA GLU A 129 0.80 -20.81 -9.49
C GLU A 129 2.25 -21.29 -9.61
N GLU A 130 3.12 -20.58 -10.33
CA GLU A 130 4.56 -20.90 -10.42
C GLU A 130 5.26 -20.78 -9.07
N PHE A 131 4.70 -19.97 -8.17
CA PHE A 131 5.20 -19.78 -6.80
C PHE A 131 4.53 -20.72 -5.79
N GLY A 132 3.67 -21.64 -6.24
CA GLY A 132 2.92 -22.57 -5.39
C GLY A 132 1.68 -21.95 -4.76
N ILE A 133 1.22 -20.81 -5.26
CA ILE A 133 0.02 -20.12 -4.77
C ILE A 133 -1.16 -20.54 -5.63
N ASN A 134 -2.06 -21.34 -5.05
CA ASN A 134 -3.24 -21.82 -5.77
C ASN A 134 -4.29 -20.72 -5.98
N SER A 135 -5.26 -20.98 -6.85
CA SER A 135 -6.33 -20.04 -7.21
C SER A 135 -7.37 -19.80 -6.12
N GLU A 136 -7.40 -20.60 -5.04
CA GLU A 136 -8.27 -20.38 -3.88
C GLU A 136 -7.74 -19.26 -2.97
N VAL A 137 -6.43 -19.00 -3.02
CA VAL A 137 -5.80 -17.88 -2.31
C VAL A 137 -6.35 -16.57 -2.85
N LYS A 138 -6.88 -15.73 -1.97
CA LYS A 138 -7.49 -14.46 -2.33
C LYS A 138 -6.47 -13.34 -2.37
N LEU A 139 -6.55 -12.51 -3.39
CA LEU A 139 -5.72 -11.31 -3.51
C LEU A 139 -6.55 -10.09 -3.14
N ALA A 140 -6.02 -9.24 -2.29
CA ALA A 140 -6.70 -8.03 -1.86
C ALA A 140 -5.79 -6.81 -1.89
N ILE A 141 -6.40 -5.63 -1.94
CA ILE A 141 -5.68 -4.35 -1.91
C ILE A 141 -6.01 -3.59 -0.63
N LEU A 142 -4.98 -3.07 0.03
CA LEU A 142 -5.09 -2.01 1.02
C LEU A 142 -4.25 -0.81 0.59
N SER A 143 -4.91 0.20 0.06
CA SER A 143 -4.22 1.40 -0.43
C SER A 143 -4.76 2.67 0.22
N LEU A 144 -3.89 3.67 0.30
CA LEU A 144 -4.30 5.05 0.61
C LEU A 144 -4.85 5.76 -0.62
N ASN A 145 -4.95 5.14 -1.79
CA ASN A 145 -5.55 5.76 -2.95
C ASN A 145 -7.07 5.63 -2.94
N THR A 146 -7.75 6.51 -3.68
CA THR A 146 -9.20 6.40 -3.87
C THR A 146 -9.55 5.13 -4.65
N ARG A 147 -10.72 4.56 -4.39
CA ARG A 147 -11.19 3.33 -5.05
C ARG A 147 -11.10 3.40 -6.57
N SER A 148 -11.49 4.53 -7.15
CA SER A 148 -11.41 4.75 -8.59
C SER A 148 -9.98 4.75 -9.11
N CYS A 149 -9.04 5.38 -8.40
CA CYS A 149 -7.62 5.33 -8.77
C CYS A 149 -7.09 3.90 -8.72
N ILE A 150 -7.42 3.15 -7.65
CA ILE A 150 -7.03 1.74 -7.52
C ILE A 150 -7.52 0.93 -8.72
N GLN A 151 -8.81 1.03 -9.06
CA GLN A 151 -9.38 0.28 -10.19
C GLN A 151 -8.70 0.62 -11.51
N ASN A 152 -8.52 1.91 -11.83
CA ASN A 152 -7.89 2.32 -13.09
C ASN A 152 -6.41 1.92 -13.16
N ALA A 153 -5.68 1.95 -12.04
CA ALA A 153 -4.29 1.50 -11.99
C ALA A 153 -4.17 -0.02 -12.18
N LEU A 154 -5.10 -0.80 -11.61
CA LEU A 154 -5.14 -2.25 -11.81
C LEU A 154 -5.52 -2.63 -13.25
N GLU A 155 -6.45 -1.91 -13.88
CA GLU A 155 -6.79 -2.07 -15.29
C GLU A 155 -5.59 -1.75 -16.19
N LEU A 156 -4.88 -0.65 -15.91
CA LEU A 156 -3.66 -0.27 -16.62
C LEU A 156 -2.57 -1.35 -16.52
N ALA A 157 -2.46 -2.02 -15.37
CA ALA A 157 -1.54 -3.12 -15.15
C ALA A 157 -2.09 -4.49 -15.62
N GLU A 158 -3.32 -4.53 -16.15
CA GLU A 158 -4.04 -5.72 -16.60
C GLU A 158 -4.12 -6.84 -15.53
N ILE A 159 -4.35 -6.45 -14.28
CA ILE A 159 -4.49 -7.37 -13.13
C ILE A 159 -5.78 -7.12 -12.33
N ASP A 160 -6.69 -6.28 -12.84
CA ASP A 160 -7.97 -5.97 -12.21
C ASP A 160 -8.81 -7.21 -11.89
N LYS A 161 -8.78 -8.21 -12.78
CA LYS A 161 -9.55 -9.45 -12.64
C LYS A 161 -8.99 -10.44 -11.62
N GLU A 162 -7.74 -10.25 -11.22
CA GLU A 162 -7.06 -11.11 -10.25
C GLU A 162 -7.29 -10.65 -8.80
N ILE A 163 -7.79 -9.42 -8.60
CA ILE A 163 -8.01 -8.83 -7.28
C ILE A 163 -9.45 -9.09 -6.81
N ASP A 164 -9.60 -9.84 -5.72
CA ASP A 164 -10.89 -10.23 -5.16
C ASP A 164 -11.53 -9.12 -4.29
N TYR A 165 -10.73 -8.32 -3.59
CA TYR A 165 -11.26 -7.33 -2.65
C TYR A 165 -10.37 -6.09 -2.52
N ILE A 166 -10.98 -4.91 -2.45
CA ILE A 166 -10.26 -3.64 -2.37
C ILE A 166 -10.76 -2.87 -1.14
N VAL A 167 -9.82 -2.41 -0.32
CA VAL A 167 -10.01 -1.36 0.69
C VAL A 167 -9.16 -0.16 0.28
N GLY A 168 -9.84 0.86 -0.24
CA GLY A 168 -9.26 2.15 -0.57
C GLY A 168 -9.45 3.19 0.53
N ARG A 169 -9.06 4.42 0.22
CA ARG A 169 -9.12 5.56 1.14
C ARG A 169 -10.51 5.77 1.72
N GLU A 170 -11.56 5.64 0.91
CA GLU A 170 -12.94 5.96 1.32
C GLU A 170 -13.55 4.92 2.29
N ASP A 171 -12.97 3.72 2.36
CA ASP A 171 -13.55 2.57 3.07
C ASP A 171 -13.30 2.58 4.59
N VAL A 172 -12.47 3.50 5.07
CA VAL A 172 -12.02 3.60 6.46
C VAL A 172 -12.03 5.06 6.94
N ARG A 173 -11.84 5.25 8.24
CA ARG A 173 -11.69 6.58 8.88
C ARG A 173 -10.39 6.72 9.67
N LYS A 174 -9.62 5.64 9.76
CA LYS A 174 -8.29 5.58 10.35
C LYS A 174 -7.36 4.86 9.37
N TRP A 175 -6.57 5.66 8.65
CA TRP A 175 -5.69 5.21 7.58
C TRP A 175 -4.35 4.66 8.08
N LYS A 176 -3.62 3.94 7.21
CA LYS A 176 -2.24 3.49 7.45
C LYS A 176 -1.40 4.63 8.07
N PRO A 177 -0.64 4.38 9.17
CA PRO A 177 -0.30 3.08 9.72
C PRO A 177 -1.34 2.48 10.69
N HIS A 178 -2.55 3.04 10.81
CA HIS A 178 -3.59 2.45 11.65
C HIS A 178 -4.10 1.11 11.05
N PRO A 179 -4.34 0.06 11.85
CA PRO A 179 -4.65 -1.28 11.34
C PRO A 179 -6.06 -1.46 10.78
N GLN A 180 -6.90 -0.41 10.77
CA GLN A 180 -8.33 -0.53 10.43
C GLN A 180 -8.55 -1.14 9.05
N GLY A 181 -7.72 -0.79 8.06
CA GLY A 181 -7.83 -1.35 6.72
C GLY A 181 -7.58 -2.86 6.68
N LEU A 182 -6.48 -3.32 7.29
CA LEU A 182 -6.18 -4.76 7.36
C LEU A 182 -7.24 -5.53 8.15
N LEU A 183 -7.70 -4.98 9.28
CA LEU A 183 -8.75 -5.60 10.09
C LEU A 183 -10.10 -5.65 9.35
N LYS A 184 -10.38 -4.68 8.45
CA LYS A 184 -11.55 -4.71 7.58
C LYS A 184 -11.47 -5.86 6.57
N ILE A 185 -10.31 -6.06 5.94
CA ILE A 185 -10.06 -7.19 5.02
C ILE A 185 -10.16 -8.52 5.77
N GLN A 186 -9.51 -8.62 6.93
CA GLN A 186 -9.61 -9.81 7.79
C GLN A 186 -11.07 -10.16 8.11
N LYS A 187 -11.85 -9.16 8.54
CA LYS A 187 -13.28 -9.35 8.86
C LYS A 187 -14.10 -9.74 7.63
N HIS A 188 -13.80 -9.19 6.47
CA HIS A 188 -14.48 -9.52 5.21
C HIS A 188 -14.37 -11.03 4.89
N TYR A 189 -13.16 -11.59 5.03
CA TYR A 189 -12.93 -13.01 4.76
C TYR A 189 -13.23 -13.94 5.95
N GLY A 190 -13.38 -13.41 7.17
CA GLY A 190 -13.71 -14.20 8.35
C GLY A 190 -12.58 -15.15 8.79
N ILE A 191 -11.32 -14.79 8.53
CA ILE A 191 -10.14 -15.61 8.76
C ILE A 191 -9.27 -15.09 9.91
N LYS A 192 -8.33 -15.91 10.35
CA LYS A 192 -7.34 -15.55 11.37
C LYS A 192 -6.23 -14.70 10.77
N LYS A 193 -5.50 -13.96 11.61
CA LYS A 193 -4.45 -13.03 11.17
C LYS A 193 -3.25 -13.77 10.57
N GLU A 194 -2.99 -14.98 11.08
CA GLU A 194 -1.89 -15.84 10.64
C GLU A 194 -2.11 -16.38 9.22
N GLU A 195 -3.36 -16.38 8.75
CA GLU A 195 -3.77 -16.79 7.39
C GLU A 195 -3.64 -15.63 6.38
N ILE A 196 -3.13 -14.47 6.81
CA ILE A 196 -2.97 -13.26 6.02
C ILE A 196 -1.49 -12.88 5.97
N ILE A 197 -1.05 -12.37 4.82
CA ILE A 197 0.22 -11.65 4.66
C ILE A 197 -0.02 -10.33 3.94
N TYR A 198 0.72 -9.29 4.33
CA TYR A 198 0.62 -7.95 3.75
C TYR A 198 1.93 -7.50 3.12
N ILE A 199 1.90 -7.14 1.84
CA ILE A 199 3.06 -6.69 1.07
C ILE A 199 2.90 -5.21 0.73
N GLY A 200 3.90 -4.38 1.04
CA GLY A 200 3.91 -2.95 0.70
C GLY A 200 5.33 -2.43 0.51
N ASP A 201 5.53 -1.17 0.16
CA ASP A 201 6.85 -0.61 -0.15
C ASP A 201 7.39 0.31 0.97
N MET A 202 6.53 0.77 1.88
CA MET A 202 6.92 1.71 2.92
C MET A 202 7.01 1.07 4.31
N VAL A 203 7.83 1.67 5.17
CA VAL A 203 7.84 1.38 6.62
C VAL A 203 6.46 1.56 7.26
N LYS A 204 5.62 2.43 6.68
CA LYS A 204 4.22 2.61 7.09
C LYS A 204 3.40 1.32 6.93
N ASP A 205 3.66 0.51 5.92
CA ASP A 205 2.97 -0.75 5.66
C ASP A 205 3.35 -1.80 6.69
N LEU A 206 4.66 -1.94 6.97
CA LEU A 206 5.17 -2.80 8.04
C LEU A 206 4.58 -2.42 9.40
N ASN A 207 4.49 -1.12 9.69
CA ASN A 207 3.85 -0.64 10.92
C ASN A 207 2.34 -0.93 10.96
N THR A 208 1.67 -0.93 9.80
CA THR A 208 0.25 -1.31 9.70
C THR A 208 0.07 -2.79 10.02
N GLY A 209 0.88 -3.67 9.40
CA GLY A 209 0.92 -5.10 9.67
C GLY A 209 1.18 -5.40 11.14
N LYS A 210 2.24 -4.82 11.70
CA LYS A 210 2.59 -4.95 13.13
C LYS A 210 1.44 -4.54 14.06
N LYS A 211 0.78 -3.41 13.81
CA LYS A 211 -0.37 -2.97 14.64
C LYS A 211 -1.60 -3.85 14.46
N ALA A 212 -1.76 -4.49 13.29
CA ALA A 212 -2.82 -5.45 13.06
C ALA A 212 -2.50 -6.82 13.68
N GLY A 213 -1.22 -7.14 13.91
CA GLY A 213 -0.75 -8.48 14.25
C GLY A 213 -0.77 -9.42 13.04
N ILE A 214 -0.51 -8.87 11.85
CA ILE A 214 -0.46 -9.59 10.56
C ILE A 214 0.98 -9.52 10.04
N GLU A 215 1.49 -10.64 9.53
CA GLU A 215 2.83 -10.70 8.93
C GLU A 215 2.91 -9.74 7.73
N SER A 216 4.01 -9.00 7.64
CA SER A 216 4.17 -8.01 6.58
C SER A 216 5.59 -7.94 6.04
N HIS A 217 5.71 -7.75 4.74
CA HIS A 217 6.97 -7.73 4.02
C HIS A 217 7.07 -6.52 3.10
N LEU A 218 8.32 -6.15 2.80
CA LEU A 218 8.59 -5.14 1.79
C LEU A 218 8.47 -5.77 0.39
N ILE A 219 7.95 -5.02 -0.57
CA ILE A 219 7.80 -5.48 -1.96
C ILE A 219 9.14 -5.87 -2.60
N GLU A 220 10.25 -5.27 -2.16
CA GLU A 220 11.59 -5.62 -2.61
C GLU A 220 11.94 -7.10 -2.35
N GLU A 221 11.40 -7.72 -1.30
CA GLU A 221 11.58 -9.16 -1.02
C GLU A 221 10.89 -10.01 -2.10
N LEU A 222 9.66 -9.66 -2.47
CA LEU A 222 8.90 -10.35 -3.52
C LEU A 222 9.54 -10.13 -4.89
N ILE A 223 10.00 -8.92 -5.19
CA ILE A 223 10.71 -8.61 -6.45
C ILE A 223 11.99 -9.46 -6.56
N ALA A 224 12.78 -9.58 -5.50
CA ALA A 224 13.97 -10.41 -5.48
C ALA A 224 13.62 -11.89 -5.74
N MET A 225 12.62 -12.41 -5.03
CA MET A 225 12.11 -13.79 -5.22
C MET A 225 11.67 -14.05 -6.67
N VAL A 226 10.91 -13.14 -7.29
CA VAL A 226 10.47 -13.26 -8.69
C VAL A 226 11.66 -13.23 -9.66
N ARG A 227 12.65 -12.38 -9.43
CA ARG A 227 13.85 -12.30 -10.27
C ARG A 227 14.69 -13.57 -10.18
N GLU A 228 14.85 -14.13 -8.98
CA GLU A 228 15.56 -15.39 -8.77
C GLU A 228 14.87 -16.53 -9.52
N HIS A 229 13.54 -16.63 -9.41
CA HIS A 229 12.74 -17.63 -10.13
C HIS A 229 12.87 -17.50 -11.66
N ARG A 230 12.86 -16.27 -12.19
CA ARG A 230 12.94 -16.04 -13.65
C ARG A 230 14.33 -16.27 -14.25
N ASN A 231 15.38 -16.22 -13.44
CA ASN A 231 16.77 -16.37 -13.89
C ASN A 231 17.33 -17.79 -13.67
N GLY A 232 16.61 -18.64 -12.93
CA GLY A 232 16.94 -20.05 -12.72
C GLY A 232 16.32 -20.97 -13.77
#